data_AF-A0A7J7VQF6-F1
#
_entry.id   AF-A0A7J7VQF6-F1
#
_cell.length_a   1.000
_cell.length_b   1.000
_cell.length_c   1.000
_cell.angle_alpha   90.00
_cell.angle_beta   90.00
_cell.angle_gamma   90.00
#
_symmetry.space_group_name_H-M   'P 1'
#
loop_
_entity.id
_entity.type
_entity.pdbx_description
1 polymer ?
#
loop_
_entity_poly.entity_id
_entity_poly.type
_entity_poly.pdbx_seq_one_letter_code
_entity_poly.pdbx_strand_id
1 'polypeptide(L)'
;MAAPGALLVMGVSGSGKSTVGALLACELGWTFYDADDFHPEENRMKMRKGIPLNDQDRIPWLCNLHDILLRDVATGQHVVLACSALKKVYRDILMRGKDGAPRKCAEPGKEEKLAEVKLLVVHLSGSFEVISERLLQRKGHFMPPELLQSQFDILEPPSAPENFIQISVDKNLSEIIATILKVLK
;
A
#
# COMPACT_ATOMS: atom_id res chain seq x y z
N MET A 1 4.55 7.50 -20.84
CA MET A 1 5.27 8.00 -19.63
C MET A 1 6.34 6.97 -19.28
N ALA A 2 7.43 7.33 -18.60
CA ALA A 2 8.37 6.31 -18.10
C ALA A 2 7.64 5.44 -17.07
N ALA A 3 7.80 4.11 -17.14
CA ALA A 3 7.17 3.21 -16.18
C ALA A 3 7.62 3.54 -14.75
N PRO A 4 6.71 3.51 -13.76
CA PRO A 4 7.09 3.75 -12.37
C PRO A 4 8.07 2.67 -11.91
N GLY A 5 8.93 3.00 -10.94
CA GLY A 5 9.79 1.99 -10.30
C GLY A 5 8.95 0.99 -9.50
N ALA A 6 7.86 1.45 -8.88
CA ALA A 6 6.95 0.60 -8.12
C ALA A 6 5.47 0.98 -8.31
N LEU A 7 4.60 -0.02 -8.25
CA LEU A 7 3.15 0.12 -8.11
C LEU A 7 2.74 -0.21 -6.67
N LEU A 8 1.99 0.70 -6.05
CA LEU A 8 1.38 0.47 -4.74
C LEU A 8 -0.10 0.17 -4.92
N VAL A 9 -0.52 -1.06 -4.67
CA VAL A 9 -1.95 -1.42 -4.62
C VAL A 9 -2.45 -1.19 -3.20
N MET A 10 -3.17 -0.09 -3.00
CA MET A 10 -3.67 0.35 -1.69
C MET A 10 -5.19 0.27 -1.54
N GLY A 11 -5.65 0.35 -0.29
CA GLY A 11 -7.05 0.28 0.10
C GLY A 11 -7.23 -0.44 1.43
N VAL A 12 -8.44 -0.37 1.99
CA VAL A 12 -8.79 -1.04 3.25
C VAL A 12 -8.67 -2.56 3.13
N SER A 13 -8.51 -3.27 4.24
CA SER A 13 -8.57 -4.74 4.24
C SER A 13 -9.91 -5.22 3.68
N GLY A 14 -9.87 -6.28 2.88
CA GLY A 14 -11.02 -6.76 2.10
C GLY A 14 -11.17 -6.15 0.70
N SER A 15 -10.44 -5.09 0.36
CA SER A 15 -10.53 -4.46 -0.99
C SER A 15 -9.93 -5.28 -2.13
N GLY A 16 -9.18 -6.35 -1.83
CA GLY A 16 -8.60 -7.24 -2.85
C GLY A 16 -7.16 -6.90 -3.26
N LYS A 17 -6.44 -6.06 -2.50
CA LYS A 17 -5.05 -5.64 -2.79
C LYS A 17 -4.13 -6.78 -3.20
N SER A 18 -4.03 -7.84 -2.38
CA SER A 18 -3.11 -8.96 -2.64
C SER A 18 -3.46 -9.69 -3.93
N THR A 19 -4.75 -9.92 -4.20
CA THR A 19 -5.23 -10.56 -5.43
C THR A 19 -4.94 -9.71 -6.66
N VAL A 20 -5.28 -8.43 -6.61
CA VAL A 20 -5.01 -7.49 -7.72
C VAL A 20 -3.51 -7.34 -7.94
N GLY A 21 -2.73 -7.17 -6.87
CA GLY A 21 -1.28 -6.98 -6.94
C GLY A 21 -0.55 -8.19 -7.52
N ALA A 22 -0.90 -9.40 -7.07
CA ALA A 22 -0.29 -10.64 -7.58
C ALA A 22 -0.59 -10.84 -9.08
N LEU A 23 -1.83 -10.57 -9.51
CA LEU A 23 -2.20 -10.66 -10.92
C LEU A 23 -1.51 -9.60 -11.78
N LEU A 24 -1.44 -8.35 -11.32
CA LEU A 24 -0.70 -7.30 -12.03
C LEU A 24 0.77 -7.66 -12.19
N ALA A 25 1.41 -8.15 -11.13
CA ALA A 25 2.80 -8.56 -11.16
C ALA A 25 3.03 -9.69 -12.18
N CYS A 26 2.14 -10.69 -12.20
CA CYS A 26 2.17 -11.79 -13.16
C CYS A 26 2.05 -11.29 -14.61
N GLU A 27 1.07 -10.41 -14.89
CA GLU A 27 0.84 -9.85 -16.23
C GLU A 27 1.97 -8.94 -16.71
N LEU A 28 2.61 -8.21 -15.80
CA LEU A 28 3.69 -7.26 -16.12
C LEU A 28 5.08 -7.91 -16.09
N GLY A 29 5.21 -9.13 -15.55
CA GLY A 29 6.50 -9.75 -15.27
C GLY A 29 7.30 -9.04 -14.16
N TRP A 30 6.60 -8.43 -13.20
CA TRP A 30 7.18 -7.66 -12.09
C TRP A 30 7.23 -8.49 -10.82
N THR A 31 8.06 -8.08 -9.86
CA THR A 31 8.14 -8.73 -8.54
C THR A 31 6.92 -8.33 -7.70
N PHE A 32 6.25 -9.29 -7.06
CA PHE A 32 5.15 -9.03 -6.14
C PHE A 32 5.60 -9.14 -4.69
N TYR A 33 5.19 -8.17 -3.87
CA TYR A 33 5.30 -8.23 -2.41
C TYR A 33 3.93 -7.94 -1.76
N ASP A 34 3.54 -8.78 -0.80
CA ASP A 34 2.48 -8.45 0.15
C ASP A 34 3.12 -7.83 1.39
N ALA A 35 2.76 -6.58 1.70
CA ALA A 35 3.35 -5.83 2.80
C ALA A 35 3.10 -6.50 4.16
N ASP A 36 2.01 -7.26 4.30
CA ASP A 36 1.65 -7.93 5.54
C ASP A 36 2.69 -9.01 5.93
N ASP A 37 3.39 -9.60 4.95
CA ASP A 37 4.47 -10.59 5.17
C ASP A 37 5.70 -9.98 5.87
N PHE A 38 5.90 -8.67 5.72
CA PHE A 38 7.04 -7.93 6.26
C PHE A 38 6.78 -7.34 7.64
N HIS A 39 5.60 -7.56 8.23
CA HIS A 39 5.35 -7.13 9.60
C HIS A 39 6.26 -7.86 10.59
N PRO A 40 6.85 -7.15 11.57
CA PRO A 40 7.55 -7.79 12.68
C PRO A 40 6.56 -8.60 13.54
N GLU A 41 7.06 -9.59 14.27
CA GLU A 41 6.19 -10.51 15.02
C GLU A 41 5.34 -9.78 16.06
N GLU A 42 5.86 -8.72 16.67
CA GLU A 42 5.13 -7.86 17.61
C GLU A 42 3.85 -7.27 16.99
N ASN A 43 3.95 -6.79 15.74
CA ASN A 43 2.81 -6.23 15.02
C ASN A 43 1.79 -7.31 14.66
N ARG A 44 2.26 -8.47 14.18
CA ARG A 44 1.38 -9.61 13.89
C ARG A 44 0.63 -10.06 15.14
N MET A 45 1.31 -10.10 16.29
CA MET A 45 0.71 -10.47 17.57
C MET A 45 -0.34 -9.47 18.05
N LYS A 46 -0.12 -8.16 17.87
CA LYS A 46 -1.15 -7.14 18.14
C LYS A 46 -2.38 -7.35 17.27
N MET A 47 -2.19 -7.50 15.96
CA MET A 47 -3.30 -7.68 15.02
C MET A 47 -4.06 -9.00 15.26
N ARG A 48 -3.37 -10.10 15.57
CA ARG A 48 -4.00 -11.38 15.96
C ARG A 48 -4.90 -11.25 17.20
N LYS A 49 -4.56 -10.33 18.11
CA LYS A 49 -5.37 -10.00 19.30
C LYS A 49 -6.49 -8.98 19.01
N GLY A 50 -6.68 -8.57 17.76
CA GLY A 50 -7.64 -7.53 17.37
C GLY A 50 -7.22 -6.12 17.80
N ILE A 51 -5.96 -5.93 18.20
CA ILE A 51 -5.45 -4.62 18.63
C ILE A 51 -4.96 -3.88 17.39
N PRO A 52 -5.52 -2.69 17.06
CA PRO A 52 -5.05 -1.92 15.91
C PRO A 52 -3.63 -1.41 16.15
N LEU A 53 -2.80 -1.47 15.11
CA LEU A 53 -1.46 -0.85 15.15
C LEU A 53 -1.57 0.67 15.22
N ASN A 54 -0.58 1.33 15.79
CA ASN A 54 -0.44 2.79 15.77
C ASN A 54 0.70 3.23 14.82
N ASP A 55 1.03 4.53 14.81
CA ASP A 55 2.07 5.07 13.92
C ASP A 55 3.47 4.59 14.31
N GLN A 56 3.75 4.41 15.61
CA GLN A 56 5.04 3.89 16.10
C GLN A 56 5.27 2.44 15.68
N ASP A 57 4.19 1.66 15.58
CA ASP A 57 4.22 0.28 15.09
C ASP A 57 4.45 0.23 13.57
N ARG A 58 3.85 1.16 12.81
CA ARG A 58 3.86 1.15 11.34
C ARG A 58 5.11 1.78 10.72
N ILE A 59 5.64 2.86 11.31
CA ILE A 59 6.77 3.61 10.71
C ILE A 59 8.00 2.71 10.46
N PRO A 60 8.49 1.89 11.41
CA PRO A 60 9.64 1.02 11.16
C PRO A 60 9.39 0.00 10.05
N TRP A 61 8.18 -0.56 9.99
CA TRP A 61 7.75 -1.49 8.96
C TRP A 61 7.69 -0.83 7.57
N LEU A 62 7.15 0.39 7.47
CA LEU A 62 7.09 1.14 6.21
C LEU A 62 8.49 1.54 5.72
N CYS A 63 9.40 1.92 6.62
CA CYS A 63 10.80 2.19 6.27
C CYS A 63 11.49 0.94 5.71
N ASN A 64 11.27 -0.23 6.33
CA ASN A 64 11.81 -1.49 5.80
C ASN A 64 11.26 -1.82 4.40
N LEU A 65 9.97 -1.58 4.16
CA LEU A 65 9.39 -1.72 2.83
C LEU A 65 10.00 -0.76 1.81
N HIS A 66 10.24 0.50 2.20
CA HIS A 66 10.94 1.45 1.35
C HIS A 66 12.35 0.95 0.97
N ASP A 67 13.13 0.45 1.92
CA ASP A 67 14.47 -0.06 1.66
C ASP A 67 14.46 -1.24 0.67
N ILE A 68 13.45 -2.12 0.76
CA ILE A 68 13.23 -3.22 -0.19
C ILE A 68 12.89 -2.69 -1.58
N LEU A 69 11.92 -1.76 -1.68
CA LEU A 69 11.54 -1.14 -2.94
C LEU A 69 12.73 -0.44 -3.60
N LEU A 70 13.49 0.32 -2.83
CA LEU A 70 14.63 1.06 -3.32
C LEU A 70 15.72 0.14 -3.85
N ARG A 71 16.05 -0.93 -3.13
CA ARG A 71 17.03 -1.94 -3.55
C ARG A 71 16.63 -2.56 -4.89
N ASP A 72 15.39 -3.04 -5.02
CA ASP A 72 14.96 -3.77 -6.21
C ASP A 72 14.88 -2.83 -7.42
N VAL A 73 14.34 -1.61 -7.23
CA VAL A 73 14.32 -0.57 -8.28
C VAL A 73 15.72 -0.16 -8.72
N ALA A 74 16.68 -0.07 -7.80
CA ALA A 74 18.07 0.24 -8.12
C ALA A 74 18.74 -0.86 -8.97
N THR A 75 18.28 -2.10 -8.89
CA THR A 75 18.73 -3.21 -9.76
C THR A 75 18.02 -3.25 -11.11
N GLY A 76 17.16 -2.28 -11.41
CA GLY A 76 16.38 -2.23 -12.66
C GLY A 76 15.12 -3.10 -12.63
N GLN A 77 14.75 -3.66 -11.48
CA GLN A 77 13.50 -4.41 -11.33
C GLN A 77 12.34 -3.47 -11.05
N HIS A 78 11.15 -3.84 -11.50
CA HIS A 78 9.91 -3.16 -11.15
C HIS A 78 9.13 -4.00 -10.14
N VAL A 79 8.43 -3.33 -9.23
CA VAL A 79 7.77 -3.98 -8.09
C VAL A 79 6.29 -3.63 -8.02
N VAL A 80 5.44 -4.60 -7.67
CA VAL A 80 4.06 -4.39 -7.24
C VAL A 80 3.96 -4.71 -5.75
N LEU A 81 3.61 -3.71 -4.95
CA LEU A 81 3.45 -3.81 -3.50
C LEU A 81 1.97 -3.73 -3.14
N ALA A 82 1.40 -4.76 -2.54
CA ALA A 82 0.11 -4.67 -1.87
C ALA A 82 0.32 -4.14 -0.44
N CYS A 83 -0.17 -2.94 -0.14
CA CYS A 83 -0.05 -2.35 1.20
C CYS A 83 -1.24 -1.43 1.50
N SER A 84 -1.76 -1.45 2.72
CA SER A 84 -2.91 -0.61 3.09
C SER A 84 -2.62 0.88 2.91
N ALA A 85 -1.45 1.36 3.35
CA ALA A 85 -0.91 2.72 3.15
C ALA A 85 -1.97 3.84 3.25
N LEU A 86 -2.85 3.72 4.27
CA LEU A 86 -4.11 4.46 4.35
C LEU A 86 -3.92 5.97 4.57
N LYS A 87 -2.89 6.37 5.32
CA LYS A 87 -2.53 7.78 5.52
C LYS A 87 -1.52 8.26 4.49
N LYS A 88 -1.58 9.53 4.10
CA LYS A 88 -0.62 10.17 3.19
C LYS A 88 0.81 10.04 3.71
N VAL A 89 1.03 10.23 5.01
CA VAL A 89 2.36 10.08 5.62
C VAL A 89 2.95 8.68 5.42
N TYR A 90 2.12 7.63 5.34
CA TYR A 90 2.63 6.28 5.08
C TYR A 90 3.10 6.12 3.64
N ARG A 91 2.40 6.75 2.69
CA ARG A 91 2.79 6.77 1.28
C ARG A 91 4.06 7.58 1.06
N ASP A 92 4.19 8.71 1.76
CA ASP A 92 5.41 9.52 1.76
C ASP A 92 6.61 8.72 2.29
N ILE A 93 6.45 7.91 3.34
CA ILE A 93 7.51 7.01 3.84
C ILE A 93 7.88 5.95 2.79
N LEU A 94 6.91 5.35 2.09
CA LEU A 94 7.22 4.37 1.05
C LEU A 94 8.00 5.00 -0.13
N MET A 95 7.75 6.27 -0.43
CA MET A 95 8.45 6.99 -1.51
C MET A 95 9.85 7.48 -1.09
N ARG A 96 10.01 7.98 0.14
CA ARG A 96 11.19 8.74 0.59
C ARG A 96 11.91 8.16 1.81
N GLY A 97 11.48 7.02 2.31
CA GLY A 97 12.03 6.39 3.51
C GLY A 97 11.77 7.23 4.76
N LYS A 98 12.78 7.30 5.65
CA LYS A 98 12.69 8.00 6.93
C LYS A 98 12.37 9.48 6.80
N ASP A 99 12.66 10.10 5.65
CA ASP A 99 12.38 11.51 5.40
C ASP A 99 10.92 11.79 5.04
N GLY A 100 10.15 10.75 4.71
CA GLY A 100 8.70 10.83 4.60
C GLY A 100 7.97 10.78 5.95
N ALA A 101 8.66 10.38 7.02
CA ALA A 101 8.07 10.36 8.36
C ALA A 101 8.11 11.77 9.00
N PRO A 102 7.20 12.12 9.92
CA PRO A 102 7.22 13.41 10.60
C PRO A 102 8.53 13.55 11.40
N ARG A 103 9.40 14.49 11.01
CA ARG A 103 10.65 14.76 11.72
C ARG A 103 10.34 15.40 13.08
N LYS A 104 10.69 14.73 14.18
CA LYS A 104 10.88 15.41 15.48
C LYS A 104 12.18 16.20 15.37
N CYS A 105 12.09 17.50 15.04
CA CYS A 105 13.18 18.47 15.01
C CYS A 105 14.54 17.91 14.54
N ALA A 106 14.77 17.84 13.22
CA ALA A 106 16.09 17.52 12.68
C ALA A 106 16.81 18.82 12.28
N GLU A 107 18.07 18.95 12.68
CA GLU A 107 18.94 20.06 12.33
C GLU A 107 19.14 20.16 10.80
N PRO A 108 19.15 21.37 10.23
CA PRO A 108 19.38 21.57 8.80
C PRO A 108 20.87 21.43 8.49
N GLY A 109 21.28 20.42 7.72
CA GLY A 109 22.72 20.37 7.40
C GLY A 109 23.30 19.24 6.55
N LYS A 110 22.51 18.42 5.83
CA LYS A 110 23.06 17.53 4.79
C LYS A 110 22.06 17.33 3.65
N GLU A 111 22.24 18.05 2.54
CA GLU A 111 21.63 17.73 1.25
C GLU A 111 22.38 16.53 0.63
N GLU A 112 22.12 15.33 1.14
CA GLU A 112 22.43 14.12 0.38
C GLU A 112 21.28 13.87 -0.61
N LYS A 113 21.65 13.53 -1.85
CA LYS A 113 20.71 13.23 -2.94
C LYS A 113 19.83 12.06 -2.51
N LEU A 114 18.64 12.37 -2.00
CA LEU A 114 17.79 11.39 -1.37
C LEU A 114 17.30 10.38 -2.40
N ALA A 115 17.42 9.10 -2.07
CA ALA A 115 17.02 8.02 -2.95
C ALA A 115 15.49 7.88 -2.89
N GLU A 116 14.81 8.39 -3.92
CA GLU A 116 13.34 8.39 -4.00
C GLU A 116 12.83 7.28 -4.94
N VAL A 117 11.82 6.54 -4.48
CA VAL A 117 11.13 5.53 -5.30
C VAL A 117 9.98 6.21 -6.04
N LYS A 118 10.02 6.18 -7.38
CA LYS A 118 8.92 6.64 -8.22
C LYS A 118 7.76 5.65 -8.13
N LEU A 119 6.73 6.04 -7.39
CA LEU A 119 5.59 5.19 -7.03
C LEU A 119 4.32 5.65 -7.76
N LEU A 120 3.57 4.70 -8.33
CA LEU A 120 2.21 4.92 -8.80
C LEU A 120 1.23 4.23 -7.85
N VAL A 121 0.32 5.02 -7.26
CA VAL A 121 -0.66 4.53 -6.29
C VAL A 121 -1.91 4.04 -7.03
N VAL A 122 -2.22 2.75 -6.92
CA VAL A 122 -3.50 2.18 -7.33
C VAL A 122 -4.40 2.07 -6.10
N HIS A 123 -5.36 2.98 -5.96
CA HIS A 123 -6.33 2.98 -4.88
C HIS A 123 -7.56 2.14 -5.27
N LEU A 124 -7.72 0.99 -4.63
CA LEU A 124 -8.92 0.17 -4.70
C LEU A 124 -9.97 0.73 -3.73
N SER A 125 -10.83 1.60 -4.25
CA SER A 125 -11.87 2.29 -3.48
C SER A 125 -13.18 1.51 -3.47
N GLY A 126 -13.86 1.43 -2.34
CA GLY A 126 -15.20 0.85 -2.22
C GLY A 126 -15.94 1.44 -1.03
N SER A 127 -17.28 1.36 -1.05
CA SER A 127 -18.07 1.75 0.11
C SER A 127 -17.85 0.77 1.28
N PHE A 128 -18.16 1.22 2.50
CA PHE A 128 -18.05 0.37 3.68
C PHE A 128 -18.90 -0.89 3.53
N GLU A 129 -20.13 -0.74 3.01
CA GLU A 129 -21.10 -1.82 2.83
C GLU A 129 -20.56 -2.90 1.89
N VAL A 130 -20.02 -2.48 0.72
CA VAL A 130 -19.46 -3.41 -0.26
C VAL A 130 -18.27 -4.18 0.31
N ILE A 131 -17.36 -3.51 1.02
CA ILE A 131 -16.19 -4.15 1.60
C ILE A 131 -16.59 -5.08 2.75
N SER A 132 -17.53 -4.64 3.60
CA SER A 132 -18.05 -5.43 4.71
C SER A 132 -18.71 -6.72 4.21
N GLU A 133 -19.56 -6.63 3.18
CA GLU A 133 -20.20 -7.80 2.57
C GLU A 133 -19.17 -8.79 2.00
N ARG A 134 -18.14 -8.29 1.30
CA ARG A 134 -17.04 -9.14 0.79
C ARG A 134 -16.29 -9.86 1.90
N LEU A 135 -16.06 -9.19 3.03
CA LEU A 135 -15.40 -9.79 4.20
C LEU A 135 -16.28 -10.86 4.85
N LEU A 136 -17.59 -10.63 4.97
CA LEU A 136 -18.53 -11.61 5.51
C LEU A 136 -18.63 -12.88 4.66
N GLN A 137 -18.56 -12.74 3.33
CA GLN A 137 -18.60 -13.88 2.41
C GLN A 137 -17.30 -14.71 2.42
N ARG A 138 -16.18 -14.17 2.92
CA ARG A 138 -14.91 -14.92 3.04
C ARG A 138 -14.96 -15.86 4.24
N LYS A 139 -15.05 -17.16 3.96
CA LYS A 139 -14.85 -18.21 4.97
C LYS A 139 -13.40 -18.17 5.49
N GLY A 140 -13.21 -18.05 6.80
CA GLY A 140 -11.92 -18.28 7.47
C GLY A 140 -11.11 -17.02 7.86
N HIS A 141 -11.51 -15.82 7.45
CA HIS A 141 -10.87 -14.56 7.85
C HIS A 141 -11.92 -13.55 8.31
N PHE A 142 -12.47 -13.77 9.51
CA PHE A 142 -13.37 -12.79 10.13
C PHE A 142 -12.54 -11.62 10.63
N MET A 143 -12.68 -10.46 9.97
CA MET A 143 -12.19 -9.20 10.49
C MET A 143 -13.34 -8.51 11.23
N PRO A 144 -13.18 -8.14 12.51
CA PRO A 144 -14.23 -7.44 13.26
C PRO A 144 -14.68 -6.17 12.51
N PRO A 145 -16.00 -5.89 12.39
CA PRO A 145 -16.50 -4.68 11.73
C PRO A 145 -15.87 -3.39 12.27
N GLU A 146 -15.54 -3.35 13.56
CA GLU A 146 -14.89 -2.22 14.23
C GLU A 146 -13.49 -1.95 13.65
N LEU A 147 -12.77 -3.02 13.26
CA LEU A 147 -11.45 -2.89 12.64
C LEU A 147 -11.56 -2.40 11.19
N LEU A 148 -12.63 -2.78 10.48
CA LEU A 148 -12.92 -2.20 9.17
C LEU A 148 -13.26 -0.70 9.29
N GLN A 149 -14.13 -0.34 10.24
CA GLN A 149 -14.51 1.05 10.50
C GLN A 149 -13.26 1.90 10.80
N SER A 150 -12.38 1.42 11.68
CA SER A 150 -11.14 2.13 12.02
C SER A 150 -10.22 2.38 10.81
N GLN A 151 -10.27 1.51 9.80
CA GLN A 151 -9.49 1.70 8.57
C GLN A 151 -10.09 2.77 7.66
N PHE A 152 -11.43 2.84 7.57
CA PHE A 152 -12.11 3.92 6.87
C PHE A 152 -11.90 5.26 7.59
N ASP A 153 -11.90 5.27 8.93
CA ASP A 153 -11.70 6.48 9.72
C ASP A 153 -10.30 7.11 9.53
N ILE A 154 -9.28 6.30 9.26
CA ILE A 154 -7.91 6.77 9.00
C ILE A 154 -7.56 6.84 7.50
N LEU A 155 -8.48 6.47 6.62
CA LEU A 155 -8.24 6.50 5.18
C LEU A 155 -8.17 7.95 4.73
N GLU A 156 -7.00 8.34 4.23
CA GLU A 156 -6.75 9.59 3.54
C GLU A 156 -6.60 9.24 2.05
N PRO A 157 -7.67 9.34 1.23
CA PRO A 157 -7.61 8.97 -0.17
C PRO A 157 -6.48 9.73 -0.90
N PRO A 158 -5.73 9.08 -1.80
CA PRO A 158 -4.70 9.77 -2.55
C PRO A 158 -5.30 10.88 -3.40
N SER A 159 -4.61 12.01 -3.45
CA SER A 159 -5.03 13.20 -4.19
C SER A 159 -3.83 13.91 -4.81
N ALA A 160 -4.06 14.76 -5.81
CA ALA A 160 -2.97 15.53 -6.42
C ALA A 160 -2.22 16.34 -5.34
N PRO A 161 -0.88 16.38 -5.35
CA PRO A 161 0.02 16.02 -6.45
C PRO A 161 0.51 14.56 -6.46
N GLU A 162 -0.05 13.66 -5.65
CA GLU A 162 0.32 12.24 -5.69
C GLU A 162 0.02 11.65 -7.08
N ASN A 163 0.87 10.74 -7.56
CA ASN A 163 0.59 10.00 -8.78
C ASN A 163 -0.29 8.80 -8.45
N PHE A 164 -1.59 8.88 -8.77
CA PHE A 164 -2.54 7.84 -8.40
C PHE A 164 -3.58 7.53 -9.49
N ILE A 165 -4.12 6.31 -9.43
CA ILE A 165 -5.30 5.85 -10.14
C ILE A 165 -6.28 5.33 -9.09
N GLN A 166 -7.51 5.83 -9.10
CA GLN A 166 -8.58 5.28 -8.28
C GLN A 166 -9.46 4.35 -9.10
N ILE A 167 -9.75 3.17 -8.56
CA ILE A 167 -10.58 2.15 -9.22
C ILE A 167 -11.58 1.62 -8.21
N SER A 168 -12.87 1.63 -8.59
CA SER A 168 -13.91 1.02 -7.77
C SER A 168 -13.72 -0.49 -7.70
N VAL A 169 -13.79 -1.03 -6.48
CA VAL A 169 -13.81 -2.46 -6.24
C VAL A 169 -15.08 -3.13 -6.77
N ASP A 170 -16.16 -2.38 -7.05
CA ASP A 170 -17.43 -2.90 -7.57
C ASP A 170 -17.28 -3.55 -8.96
N LYS A 171 -16.24 -3.17 -9.69
CA LYS A 171 -15.88 -3.78 -10.96
C LYS A 171 -15.42 -5.22 -10.75
N ASN A 172 -15.57 -6.05 -11.77
CA ASN A 172 -14.96 -7.38 -11.75
C ASN A 172 -13.43 -7.28 -11.85
N LEU A 173 -12.75 -8.34 -11.43
CA LEU A 173 -11.30 -8.38 -11.35
C LEU A 173 -10.62 -8.11 -12.71
N SER A 174 -11.16 -8.68 -13.79
CA SER A 174 -10.62 -8.50 -15.15
C SER A 174 -10.66 -7.04 -15.60
N GLU A 175 -11.74 -6.32 -15.30
CA GLU A 175 -11.87 -4.89 -15.60
C GLU A 175 -10.91 -4.02 -14.80
N ILE A 176 -10.69 -4.35 -13.52
CA ILE A 176 -9.72 -3.67 -12.65
C ILE A 176 -8.33 -3.80 -13.27
N ILE A 177 -7.89 -5.02 -13.56
CA ILE A 177 -6.57 -5.30 -14.16
C ILE A 177 -6.42 -4.60 -15.51
N ALA A 178 -7.40 -4.74 -16.40
CA ALA A 178 -7.37 -4.12 -17.72
C ALA A 178 -7.26 -2.59 -17.65
N THR A 179 -7.97 -1.96 -16.71
CA THR A 179 -7.89 -0.50 -16.49
C THR A 179 -6.49 -0.08 -16.08
N ILE A 180 -5.86 -0.79 -15.15
CA ILE A 180 -4.52 -0.48 -14.65
C ILE A 180 -3.48 -0.66 -15.77
N LEU A 181 -3.53 -1.80 -16.47
CA LEU A 181 -2.61 -2.09 -17.58
C LEU A 181 -2.72 -1.06 -18.71
N LYS A 182 -3.91 -0.52 -18.96
CA LYS A 182 -4.12 0.53 -19.97
C LYS A 182 -3.44 1.85 -19.61
N VAL A 183 -3.33 2.19 -18.31
CA VAL A 183 -2.65 3.41 -17.86
C VAL A 183 -1.13 3.25 -17.85
N LEU A 184 -0.63 2.02 -17.72
CA LEU A 184 0.80 1.71 -17.69
C LEU A 184 1.44 1.62 -19.08
N LYS A 185 0.64 1.40 -20.13
CA LYS A 185 1.07 1.36 -21.55
C LYS A 185 1.03 2.75 -22.17
#